data_AF-A0A844DAP7-F1
#
_entry.id   AF-A0A844DAP7-F1
#
_cell.length_a   1.000
_cell.length_b   1.000
_cell.length_c   1.000
_cell.angle_alpha   90.00
_cell.angle_beta   90.00
_cell.angle_gamma   90.00
#
_symmetry.space_group_name_H-M   'P 1'
#
loop_
_entity.id
_entity.type
_entity.pdbx_description
1 polymer ?
#
loop_
_entity_poly.entity_id
_entity_poly.type
_entity_poly.pdbx_seq_one_letter_code
_entity_poly.pdbx_strand_id
1 'polypeptide(L)'
;MWFKNLQIYRLPAPWAYTPEQLEEALSSNAFTPASSNELLRQGWDKPRPNGGLVHVVNKQMLILLGTEKKLLPATVINQVAKARAAEMEEAQGFAPGKKAMKELKERVADELLPRAFSIRGNVWTWIDPVNGWLVVDAASPAKADEVIKLLLKAVDRMPLESLRVQRSPVGVMTEWLQTDEAPAGFTVDMDTELRATGESKAAVRYVKHSLDPEEVRRHIAAGKQCTRLAMTWDSKISFVLTESLAIKGVKPLDVLDEKDAGVRNDDERFDGDFMLMTGELAKLMADVVEALGGEAKA
;
A
#
# COMPACT_ATOMS: atom_id res chain seq x y z
N MET A 1 -6.63 12.08 8.96
CA MET A 1 -6.32 10.99 8.01
C MET A 1 -5.29 10.06 8.64
N TRP A 2 -5.38 8.75 8.45
CA TRP A 2 -4.38 7.80 8.93
C TRP A 2 -4.07 6.74 7.87
N PHE A 3 -2.80 6.44 7.63
CA PHE A 3 -2.39 5.40 6.69
C PHE A 3 -2.78 4.04 7.24
N LYS A 4 -3.26 3.15 6.37
CA LYS A 4 -3.71 1.81 6.77
C LYS A 4 -2.66 0.74 6.55
N ASN A 5 -1.77 0.94 5.58
CA ASN A 5 -0.72 -0.01 5.24
C ASN A 5 0.54 0.74 4.82
N LEU A 6 1.72 0.34 5.26
CA LEU A 6 2.96 1.01 4.96
C LEU A 6 3.83 0.09 4.10
N GLN A 7 4.05 0.48 2.85
CA GLN A 7 5.20 0.01 2.07
C GLN A 7 6.33 1.03 2.28
N ILE A 8 7.43 0.57 2.87
CA ILE A 8 8.46 1.45 3.46
C ILE A 8 9.73 1.40 2.61
N TYR A 9 10.23 2.59 2.28
CA TYR A 9 11.44 2.82 1.51
C TYR A 9 12.33 3.84 2.23
N ARG A 10 13.60 3.88 1.84
CA ARG A 10 14.63 4.77 2.39
C ARG A 10 15.06 5.82 1.40
N LEU A 11 15.34 6.99 1.94
CA LEU A 11 15.97 8.14 1.29
C LEU A 11 17.17 8.57 2.14
N PRO A 12 18.13 9.33 1.59
CA PRO A 12 19.14 10.00 2.38
C PRO A 12 18.51 10.85 3.49
N ALA A 13 19.11 10.87 4.67
CA ALA A 13 18.68 11.68 5.81
C ALA A 13 19.80 12.66 6.18
N PRO A 14 19.62 13.98 6.00
CA PRO A 14 18.45 14.64 5.39
C PRO A 14 18.40 14.49 3.87
N TRP A 15 17.20 14.46 3.29
CA TRP A 15 16.99 14.55 1.85
C TRP A 15 16.83 16.01 1.44
N ALA A 16 17.77 16.54 0.66
CA ALA A 16 17.83 17.97 0.33
C ALA A 16 16.78 18.46 -0.69
N TYR A 17 15.90 17.58 -1.16
CA TYR A 17 14.92 17.91 -2.19
C TYR A 17 13.74 18.69 -1.57
N THR A 18 13.54 19.92 -2.05
CA THR A 18 12.58 20.86 -1.46
C THR A 18 11.14 20.54 -1.90
N PRO A 19 10.12 20.95 -1.10
CA PRO A 19 8.73 20.83 -1.52
C PRO A 19 8.43 21.49 -2.86
N GLU A 20 9.04 22.64 -3.15
CA GLU A 20 8.83 23.39 -4.39
C GLU A 20 9.39 22.64 -5.61
N GLN A 21 10.58 22.03 -5.46
CA GLN A 21 11.16 21.17 -6.49
C GLN A 21 10.29 19.94 -6.73
N LEU A 22 9.72 19.36 -5.67
CA LEU A 22 8.79 18.25 -5.78
C LEU A 22 7.50 18.66 -6.48
N GLU A 23 6.90 19.78 -6.10
CA GLU A 23 5.71 20.33 -6.78
C GLU A 23 5.95 20.49 -8.27
N GLU A 24 7.08 21.10 -8.65
CA GLU A 24 7.48 21.30 -10.04
C GLU A 24 7.66 19.96 -10.79
N ALA A 25 8.38 19.01 -10.19
CA ALA A 25 8.60 17.70 -10.79
C ALA A 25 7.30 16.93 -11.03
N LEU A 26 6.37 16.94 -10.07
CA LEU A 26 5.09 16.25 -10.16
C LEU A 26 4.13 16.91 -11.16
N SER A 27 4.25 18.21 -11.40
CA SER A 27 3.35 18.98 -12.28
C SER A 27 3.26 18.41 -13.70
N SER A 28 4.36 17.84 -14.22
CA SER A 28 4.45 17.22 -15.54
C SER A 28 3.49 16.05 -15.76
N ASN A 29 3.03 15.43 -14.67
CA ASN A 29 2.09 14.32 -14.67
C ASN A 29 0.94 14.56 -13.69
N ALA A 30 0.47 15.81 -13.59
CA ALA A 30 -0.70 16.16 -12.80
C ALA A 30 -1.95 15.39 -13.29
N PHE A 31 -2.79 14.98 -12.34
CA PHE A 31 -4.00 14.24 -12.62
C PHE A 31 -4.98 15.08 -13.42
N THR A 32 -5.54 14.47 -14.45
CA THR A 32 -6.71 14.97 -15.18
C THR A 32 -7.71 13.84 -15.26
N PRO A 33 -9.02 14.11 -15.32
CA PRO A 33 -10.03 13.08 -15.56
C PRO A 33 -9.73 12.28 -16.83
N ALA A 34 -10.04 10.99 -16.81
CA ALA A 34 -9.90 10.10 -17.96
C ALA A 34 -10.81 10.55 -19.10
N SER A 35 -10.32 10.48 -20.33
CA SER A 35 -11.19 10.68 -21.50
C SER A 35 -12.22 9.54 -21.62
N SER A 36 -13.29 9.74 -22.40
CA SER A 36 -14.31 8.69 -22.62
C SER A 36 -13.75 7.39 -23.19
N ASN A 37 -12.62 7.48 -23.92
CA ASN A 37 -12.00 6.34 -24.61
C ASN A 37 -10.72 5.87 -23.89
N GLU A 38 -10.49 6.31 -22.65
CA GLU A 38 -9.34 5.93 -21.85
C GLU A 38 -9.76 4.97 -20.74
N LEU A 39 -9.25 3.73 -20.78
CA LEU A 39 -9.58 2.71 -19.80
C LEU A 39 -9.03 3.03 -18.41
N LEU A 40 -7.87 3.69 -18.36
CA LEU A 40 -7.13 3.98 -17.14
C LEU A 40 -6.37 5.29 -17.32
N ARG A 41 -6.56 6.22 -16.38
CA ARG A 41 -5.80 7.46 -16.25
C ARG A 41 -5.16 7.50 -14.86
N GLN A 42 -3.89 7.88 -14.79
CA GLN A 42 -3.16 8.05 -13.53
C GLN A 42 -2.37 9.35 -13.57
N GLY A 43 -2.30 10.04 -12.43
CA GLY A 43 -1.53 11.28 -12.28
C GLY A 43 -1.50 11.79 -10.85
N TRP A 44 -0.60 12.73 -10.59
CA TRP A 44 -0.42 13.37 -9.28
C TRP A 44 -1.59 14.31 -9.01
N ASP A 45 -2.28 14.07 -7.92
CA ASP A 45 -3.48 14.77 -7.53
C ASP A 45 -3.22 15.57 -6.25
N LYS A 46 -4.14 16.47 -5.92
CA LYS A 46 -3.99 17.34 -4.76
C LYS A 46 -4.41 16.60 -3.49
N PRO A 47 -3.55 16.55 -2.45
CA PRO A 47 -3.94 16.06 -1.13
C PRO A 47 -5.16 16.77 -0.53
N ARG A 48 -5.39 18.03 -0.92
CA ARG A 48 -6.51 18.86 -0.48
C ARG A 48 -7.13 19.66 -1.64
N PRO A 49 -8.44 19.96 -1.61
CA PRO A 49 -9.12 20.70 -2.69
C PRO A 49 -8.45 22.04 -3.06
N ASN A 50 -8.03 22.81 -2.04
CA ASN A 50 -7.44 24.15 -2.22
C ASN A 50 -5.90 24.16 -2.13
N GLY A 51 -5.26 23.00 -2.24
CA GLY A 51 -3.80 22.85 -2.15
C GLY A 51 -3.08 22.70 -3.49
N GLY A 52 -1.77 22.49 -3.39
CA GLY A 52 -0.90 21.98 -4.46
C GLY A 52 -0.89 20.45 -4.53
N LEU A 53 0.03 19.90 -5.32
CA LEU A 53 0.32 18.46 -5.44
C LEU A 53 1.10 17.92 -4.23
N VAL A 54 1.85 18.80 -3.56
CA VAL A 54 2.63 18.54 -2.36
C VAL A 54 2.02 19.33 -1.21
N HIS A 55 1.57 18.61 -0.19
CA HIS A 55 1.08 19.21 1.05
C HIS A 55 2.14 19.04 2.15
N VAL A 56 2.50 20.14 2.83
CA VAL A 56 3.61 20.16 3.77
C VAL A 56 3.14 20.53 5.17
N VAL A 57 3.54 19.75 6.17
CA VAL A 57 3.37 20.06 7.59
C VAL A 57 4.65 19.68 8.33
N ASN A 58 5.26 20.64 9.03
CA ASN A 58 6.48 20.41 9.82
C ASN A 58 7.59 19.65 9.03
N LYS A 59 7.88 20.11 7.79
CA LYS A 59 8.82 19.49 6.82
C LYS A 59 8.41 18.11 6.27
N GLN A 60 7.34 17.51 6.77
CA GLN A 60 6.78 16.28 6.23
C GLN A 60 5.99 16.59 4.96
N MET A 61 6.21 15.82 3.91
CA MET A 61 5.56 16.02 2.61
C MET A 61 4.55 14.90 2.36
N LEU A 62 3.33 15.27 1.97
CA LEU A 62 2.27 14.35 1.57
C LEU A 62 1.93 14.59 0.11
N ILE A 63 1.89 13.52 -0.67
CA ILE A 63 1.48 13.53 -2.08
C ILE A 63 0.41 12.47 -2.32
N LEU A 64 -0.32 12.62 -3.42
CA LEU A 64 -1.44 11.75 -3.77
C LEU A 64 -1.35 11.29 -5.21
N LEU A 65 -1.36 9.98 -5.44
CA LEU A 65 -1.57 9.44 -6.78
C LEU A 65 -3.06 9.19 -7.01
N GLY A 66 -3.67 9.97 -7.91
CA GLY A 66 -5.01 9.76 -8.40
C GLY A 66 -5.03 8.74 -9.54
N THR A 67 -5.99 7.81 -9.49
CA THR A 67 -6.25 6.82 -10.55
C THR A 67 -7.73 6.84 -10.90
N GLU A 68 -8.06 7.00 -12.17
CA GLU A 68 -9.41 6.80 -12.69
C GLU A 68 -9.42 5.61 -13.64
N LYS A 69 -10.29 4.63 -13.38
CA LYS A 69 -10.43 3.42 -14.19
C LYS A 69 -11.87 3.25 -14.65
N LYS A 70 -12.06 2.99 -15.94
CA LYS A 70 -13.36 2.62 -16.50
C LYS A 70 -13.72 1.18 -16.09
N LEU A 71 -14.92 1.03 -15.55
CA LEU A 71 -15.53 -0.25 -15.22
C LEU A 71 -16.03 -0.93 -16.49
N LEU A 72 -15.12 -1.65 -17.14
CA LEU A 72 -15.46 -2.50 -18.27
C LEU A 72 -14.99 -3.94 -18.01
N PRO A 73 -15.77 -4.74 -17.25
CA PRO A 73 -15.41 -6.12 -16.95
C PRO A 73 -15.33 -6.97 -18.23
N ALA A 74 -14.35 -7.86 -18.29
CA ALA A 74 -14.20 -8.79 -19.41
C ALA A 74 -15.45 -9.68 -19.62
N THR A 75 -16.21 -9.95 -18.55
CA THR A 75 -17.47 -10.69 -18.62
C THR A 75 -18.51 -9.99 -19.48
N VAL A 76 -18.63 -8.66 -19.37
CA VAL A 76 -19.55 -7.84 -20.18
C VAL A 76 -19.12 -7.86 -21.66
N ILE A 77 -17.82 -7.66 -21.93
CA ILE A 77 -17.26 -7.71 -23.28
C ILE A 77 -17.53 -9.08 -23.92
N ASN A 78 -17.26 -10.16 -23.17
CA ASN A 78 -17.46 -11.52 -23.65
C ASN A 78 -18.93 -11.84 -23.93
N GLN A 79 -19.86 -11.36 -23.11
CA GLN A 79 -21.29 -11.58 -23.31
C GLN A 79 -21.79 -10.90 -24.59
N VAL A 80 -21.44 -9.63 -24.80
CA VAL A 80 -21.85 -8.88 -26.00
C VAL A 80 -21.18 -9.44 -27.26
N ALA A 81 -19.89 -9.78 -27.20
CA ALA A 81 -19.19 -10.40 -28.31
C ALA A 81 -19.77 -11.78 -28.66
N LYS A 82 -20.18 -12.57 -27.67
CA LYS A 82 -20.83 -13.86 -27.90
C LYS A 82 -22.20 -13.71 -28.58
N ALA A 83 -23.00 -12.72 -28.17
CA ALA A 83 -24.29 -12.43 -28.81
C ALA A 83 -24.10 -12.06 -30.29
N ARG A 84 -23.17 -11.14 -30.59
CA ARG A 84 -22.85 -10.76 -31.98
C ARG A 84 -22.25 -11.90 -32.80
N ALA A 85 -21.45 -12.77 -32.19
CA ALA A 85 -20.90 -13.93 -32.87
C ALA A 85 -22.00 -14.91 -33.29
N ALA A 86 -23.06 -15.09 -32.49
CA ALA A 86 -24.20 -15.91 -32.83
C ALA A 86 -24.99 -15.32 -34.02
N GLU A 87 -25.20 -14.00 -34.03
CA GLU A 87 -25.82 -13.29 -35.17
C GLU A 87 -24.99 -13.45 -36.46
N MET A 88 -23.65 -13.38 -36.36
CA MET A 88 -22.77 -13.62 -37.51
C MET A 88 -22.84 -15.06 -38.01
N GLU A 89 -22.89 -16.03 -37.10
CA GLU A 89 -23.01 -17.45 -37.44
C GLU A 89 -24.32 -17.78 -38.15
N GLU A 90 -25.43 -17.20 -37.70
CA GLU A 90 -26.73 -17.33 -38.36
C GLU A 90 -26.72 -16.73 -39.78
N ALA A 91 -26.04 -15.60 -39.97
CA ALA A 91 -25.98 -14.92 -41.26
C ALA A 91 -25.07 -15.62 -42.30
N GLN A 92 -23.93 -16.18 -41.88
CA GLN A 92 -22.92 -16.75 -42.79
C GLN A 92 -22.85 -18.29 -42.79
N GLY A 93 -23.55 -18.95 -41.86
CA GLY A 93 -23.63 -20.42 -41.74
C GLY A 93 -22.47 -21.09 -41.00
N PHE A 94 -21.54 -20.34 -40.42
CA PHE A 94 -20.43 -20.88 -39.61
C PHE A 94 -19.97 -19.91 -38.52
N ALA A 95 -19.52 -20.45 -37.39
CA ALA A 95 -19.02 -19.67 -36.25
C ALA A 95 -17.74 -18.88 -36.60
N PRO A 96 -17.57 -17.66 -36.04
CA PRO A 96 -16.35 -16.89 -36.25
C PRO A 96 -15.13 -17.60 -35.64
N GLY A 97 -14.05 -17.69 -36.42
CA GLY A 97 -12.78 -18.25 -35.95
C GLY A 97 -12.14 -17.41 -34.82
N LYS A 98 -11.08 -17.96 -34.20
CA LYS A 98 -10.39 -17.32 -33.05
C LYS A 98 -9.97 -15.87 -33.30
N LYS A 99 -9.43 -15.59 -34.50
CA LYS A 99 -9.01 -14.23 -34.89
C LYS A 99 -10.21 -13.27 -34.96
N ALA A 100 -11.27 -13.66 -35.67
CA ALA A 100 -12.49 -12.87 -35.79
C ALA A 100 -13.17 -12.62 -34.44
N MET A 101 -13.18 -13.62 -33.55
CA MET A 101 -13.71 -13.46 -32.19
C MET A 101 -12.87 -12.48 -31.35
N LYS A 102 -11.53 -12.46 -31.51
CA LYS A 102 -10.66 -11.49 -30.84
C LYS A 102 -10.97 -10.06 -31.32
N GLU A 103 -11.01 -9.84 -32.63
CA GLU A 103 -11.33 -8.55 -33.25
C GLU A 103 -12.75 -8.08 -32.89
N LEU A 104 -13.70 -9.00 -32.76
CA LEU A 104 -15.05 -8.69 -32.29
C LEU A 104 -15.06 -8.21 -30.83
N LYS A 105 -14.28 -8.84 -29.95
CA LYS A 105 -14.16 -8.41 -28.55
C LYS A 105 -13.50 -7.03 -28.43
N GLU A 106 -12.49 -6.75 -29.24
CA GLU A 106 -11.82 -5.44 -29.28
C GLU A 106 -12.81 -4.35 -29.71
N ARG A 107 -13.56 -4.55 -30.81
CA ARG A 107 -14.60 -3.61 -31.23
C ARG A 107 -15.68 -3.39 -30.17
N VAL A 108 -16.14 -4.47 -29.53
CA VAL A 108 -17.11 -4.39 -28.44
C VAL A 108 -16.55 -3.59 -27.26
N ALA A 109 -15.26 -3.77 -26.93
CA ALA A 109 -14.63 -3.00 -25.86
C ALA A 109 -14.62 -1.50 -26.20
N ASP A 110 -14.21 -1.14 -27.42
CA ASP A 110 -14.16 0.25 -27.88
C ASP A 110 -15.54 0.92 -27.89
N GLU A 111 -16.59 0.18 -28.25
CA GLU A 111 -17.96 0.67 -28.25
C GLU A 111 -18.54 0.86 -26.84
N LEU A 112 -18.16 -0.01 -25.91
CA LEU A 112 -18.68 0.03 -24.52
C LEU A 112 -17.90 1.00 -23.64
N LEU A 113 -16.64 1.29 -23.97
CA LEU A 113 -15.74 2.11 -23.15
C LEU A 113 -16.29 3.52 -22.86
N PRO A 114 -16.85 4.28 -23.83
CA PRO A 114 -17.45 5.59 -23.57
C PRO A 114 -18.62 5.55 -22.58
N ARG A 115 -19.29 4.40 -22.48
CA ARG A 115 -20.47 4.18 -21.63
C ARG A 115 -20.11 3.60 -20.26
N ALA A 116 -18.85 3.21 -20.05
CA ALA A 116 -18.41 2.62 -18.81
C ALA A 116 -18.32 3.67 -17.70
N PHE A 117 -18.85 3.33 -16.52
CA PHE A 117 -18.69 4.14 -15.32
C PHE A 117 -17.22 4.22 -14.91
N SER A 118 -16.81 5.34 -14.32
CA SER A 118 -15.45 5.50 -13.78
C SER A 118 -15.43 5.19 -12.29
N ILE A 119 -14.40 4.46 -11.84
CA ILE A 119 -14.01 4.39 -10.42
C ILE A 119 -12.76 5.23 -10.22
N ARG A 120 -12.77 6.06 -9.17
CA ARG A 120 -11.58 6.76 -8.68
C ARG A 120 -10.95 5.97 -7.54
N GLY A 121 -9.63 5.87 -7.57
CA GLY A 121 -8.81 5.31 -6.50
C GLY A 121 -7.64 6.23 -6.22
N ASN A 122 -7.26 6.31 -4.95
CA ASN A 122 -6.20 7.19 -4.48
C ASN A 122 -5.16 6.37 -3.72
N VAL A 123 -3.88 6.70 -3.89
CA VAL A 123 -2.78 6.16 -3.07
C VAL A 123 -2.02 7.33 -2.47
N TRP A 124 -2.00 7.38 -1.14
CA TRP A 124 -1.27 8.40 -0.40
C TRP A 124 0.20 8.02 -0.29
N THR A 125 1.08 8.99 -0.30
CA THR A 125 2.51 8.77 -0.07
C THR A 125 3.06 9.88 0.81
N TRP A 126 3.65 9.47 1.92
CA TRP A 126 4.32 10.36 2.86
C TRP A 126 5.83 10.26 2.63
N ILE A 127 6.48 11.42 2.56
CA ILE A 127 7.93 11.57 2.48
C ILE A 127 8.39 12.34 3.71
N ASP A 128 9.29 11.74 4.47
CA ASP A 128 9.98 12.34 5.60
C ASP A 128 11.43 12.67 5.21
N PRO A 129 11.71 13.90 4.74
CA PRO A 129 13.06 14.28 4.36
C PRO A 129 13.99 14.42 5.57
N VAL A 130 13.47 14.45 6.80
CA VAL A 130 14.27 14.61 8.02
C VAL A 130 14.86 13.26 8.42
N ASN A 131 14.03 12.23 8.50
CA ASN A 131 14.45 10.89 8.93
C ASN A 131 14.76 9.94 7.76
N GLY A 132 14.50 10.36 6.52
CA GLY A 132 14.80 9.57 5.32
C GLY A 132 13.77 8.47 5.03
N TRP A 133 12.49 8.72 5.33
CA TRP A 133 11.42 7.75 5.03
C TRP A 133 10.66 8.15 3.76
N LEU A 134 10.31 7.15 2.95
CA LEU A 134 9.24 7.27 1.97
C LEU A 134 8.27 6.11 2.20
N VAL A 135 7.00 6.44 2.44
CA VAL A 135 5.99 5.47 2.85
C VAL A 135 4.77 5.59 1.94
N VAL A 136 4.38 4.48 1.31
CA VAL A 136 3.19 4.42 0.45
C VAL A 136 2.05 3.72 1.17
N ASP A 137 0.86 4.34 1.21
CA ASP A 137 -0.36 3.77 1.81
C ASP A 137 -0.96 2.68 0.92
N ALA A 138 -0.31 1.52 0.86
CA ALA A 138 -0.66 0.45 -0.06
C ALA A 138 -0.65 -0.94 0.61
N ALA A 139 -1.75 -1.68 0.42
CA ALA A 139 -1.90 -3.03 0.95
C ALA A 139 -1.03 -4.09 0.21
N SER A 140 -0.57 -3.78 -1.00
CA SER A 140 0.25 -4.67 -1.84
C SER A 140 1.48 -3.96 -2.39
N PRO A 141 2.62 -4.68 -2.56
CA PRO A 141 3.81 -4.13 -3.19
C PRO A 141 3.54 -3.60 -4.61
N ALA A 142 2.78 -4.34 -5.42
CA ALA A 142 2.45 -3.93 -6.78
C ALA A 142 1.78 -2.54 -6.86
N LYS A 143 0.96 -2.19 -5.85
CA LYS A 143 0.32 -0.87 -5.83
C LYS A 143 1.30 0.24 -5.41
N ALA A 144 2.27 -0.07 -4.55
CA ALA A 144 3.35 0.86 -4.25
C ALA A 144 4.31 1.03 -5.45
N ASP A 145 4.61 -0.05 -6.17
CA ASP A 145 5.45 0.01 -7.37
C ASP A 145 4.87 0.93 -8.45
N GLU A 146 3.54 1.01 -8.59
CA GLU A 146 2.89 2.00 -9.47
C GLU A 146 3.25 3.45 -9.08
N VAL A 147 3.22 3.76 -7.78
CA VAL A 147 3.59 5.08 -7.24
C VAL A 147 5.07 5.35 -7.43
N ILE A 148 5.93 4.40 -7.02
CA ILE A 148 7.38 4.54 -7.11
C ILE A 148 7.80 4.74 -8.57
N LYS A 149 7.23 3.98 -9.52
CA LYS A 149 7.52 4.14 -10.94
C LYS A 149 7.22 5.54 -11.46
N LEU A 150 6.10 6.13 -11.03
CA LEU A 150 5.76 7.50 -11.42
C LEU A 150 6.64 8.54 -10.73
N LEU A 151 7.06 8.31 -9.48
CA LEU A 151 7.98 9.18 -8.77
C LEU A 151 9.37 9.19 -9.42
N LEU A 152 9.93 8.01 -9.69
CA LEU A 152 11.23 7.87 -10.36
C LEU A 152 11.24 8.48 -11.77
N LYS A 153 10.06 8.61 -12.41
CA LYS A 153 9.91 9.30 -13.70
C LYS A 153 9.84 10.82 -13.53
N ALA A 154 9.23 11.31 -12.45
CA ALA A 154 9.04 12.74 -12.21
C ALA A 154 10.29 13.38 -11.58
N VAL A 155 10.90 12.71 -10.62
CA VAL A 155 12.05 13.20 -9.84
C VAL A 155 13.33 12.59 -10.41
N ASP A 156 14.12 13.41 -11.12
CA ASP A 156 15.38 12.96 -11.71
C ASP A 156 16.35 12.45 -10.63
N ARG A 157 16.93 11.27 -10.85
CA ARG A 157 17.91 10.61 -9.97
C ARG A 157 17.48 10.51 -8.50
N MET A 158 16.20 10.23 -8.25
CA MET A 158 15.70 10.03 -6.89
C MET A 158 16.47 8.89 -6.17
N PRO A 159 17.15 9.15 -5.04
CA PRO A 159 18.00 8.19 -4.34
C PRO A 159 17.17 7.25 -3.44
N LEU A 160 16.20 6.53 -4.04
CA LEU A 160 15.27 5.67 -3.33
C LEU A 160 15.85 4.26 -3.17
N GLU A 161 15.83 3.74 -1.95
CA GLU A 161 16.26 2.37 -1.63
C GLU A 161 15.16 1.58 -0.92
N SER A 162 15.19 0.26 -1.06
CA SER A 162 14.36 -0.62 -0.22
C SER A 162 14.90 -0.64 1.19
N LEU A 163 14.00 -0.61 2.20
CA LEU A 163 14.40 -0.82 3.59
C LEU A 163 15.04 -2.21 3.76
N ARG A 164 16.20 -2.25 4.42
CA ARG A 164 16.90 -3.48 4.80
C ARG A 164 17.22 -3.45 6.28
N VAL A 165 17.13 -4.61 6.93
CA VAL A 165 17.42 -4.78 8.36
C VAL A 165 18.47 -5.87 8.54
N GLN A 166 19.21 -5.83 9.65
CA GLN A 166 20.33 -6.74 9.92
C GLN A 166 19.86 -8.19 10.12
N ARG A 167 18.68 -8.38 10.74
CA ARG A 167 18.14 -9.71 11.05
C ARG A 167 16.90 -9.99 10.21
N SER A 168 16.77 -11.23 9.74
CA SER A 168 15.60 -11.66 8.96
C SER A 168 14.30 -11.43 9.75
N PRO A 169 13.30 -10.68 9.21
CA PRO A 169 12.02 -10.46 9.88
C PRO A 169 11.31 -11.77 10.22
N VAL A 170 11.36 -12.75 9.31
CA VAL A 170 10.80 -14.10 9.54
C VAL A 170 11.49 -14.78 10.71
N GLY A 171 12.82 -14.70 10.79
CA GLY A 171 13.60 -15.30 11.87
C GLY A 171 13.27 -14.67 13.22
N VAL A 172 13.28 -13.34 13.28
CA VAL A 172 13.03 -12.58 14.51
C VAL A 172 11.59 -12.74 15.01
N MET A 173 10.58 -12.64 14.13
CA MET A 173 9.19 -12.89 14.52
C MET A 173 8.96 -14.32 15.01
N THR A 174 9.65 -15.31 14.40
CA THR A 174 9.59 -16.70 14.85
C THR A 174 10.22 -16.86 16.23
N GLU A 175 11.33 -16.18 16.50
CA GLU A 175 12.00 -16.19 17.80
C GLU A 175 11.12 -15.59 18.90
N TRP A 176 10.48 -14.44 18.65
CA TRP A 176 9.55 -13.83 19.62
C TRP A 176 8.42 -14.78 20.01
N LEU A 177 7.84 -15.47 19.03
CA LEU A 177 6.80 -16.48 19.27
C LEU A 177 7.34 -17.75 19.97
N GLN A 178 8.57 -18.16 19.65
CA GLN A 178 9.18 -19.35 20.25
C GLN A 178 9.53 -19.12 21.72
N THR A 179 10.06 -17.94 22.03
CA THR A 179 10.45 -17.54 23.40
C THR A 179 9.26 -17.07 24.23
N ASP A 180 8.16 -16.66 23.58
CA ASP A 180 7.05 -15.95 24.20
C ASP A 180 7.48 -14.59 24.78
N GLU A 181 8.47 -13.96 24.13
CA GLU A 181 9.04 -12.67 24.52
C GLU A 181 9.02 -11.71 23.33
N ALA A 182 8.16 -10.69 23.40
CA ALA A 182 8.11 -9.59 22.43
C ALA A 182 9.25 -8.58 22.70
N PRO A 183 9.72 -7.85 21.66
CA PRO A 183 10.72 -6.81 21.85
C PRO A 183 10.17 -5.66 22.70
N ALA A 184 11.07 -4.91 23.34
CA ALA A 184 10.68 -3.79 24.19
C ALA A 184 9.77 -2.79 23.44
N GLY A 185 8.69 -2.37 24.10
CA GLY A 185 7.69 -1.48 23.50
C GLY A 185 6.67 -2.17 22.60
N PHE A 186 6.73 -3.49 22.42
CA PHE A 186 5.75 -4.24 21.64
C PHE A 186 5.08 -5.36 22.45
N THR A 187 3.85 -5.67 22.10
CA THR A 187 3.13 -6.87 22.55
C THR A 187 2.65 -7.66 21.34
N VAL A 188 2.63 -8.99 21.45
CA VAL A 188 2.08 -9.87 20.41
C VAL A 188 0.55 -9.95 20.57
N ASP A 189 -0.17 -9.80 19.47
CA ASP A 189 -1.64 -9.87 19.42
C ASP A 189 -2.13 -11.27 18.98
N MET A 190 -3.42 -11.40 18.68
CA MET A 190 -4.13 -12.67 18.43
C MET A 190 -4.09 -13.18 16.98
N ASP A 191 -3.34 -12.52 16.10
CA ASP A 191 -3.31 -12.83 14.67
C ASP A 191 -1.86 -13.16 14.25
N THR A 192 -1.64 -14.36 13.72
CA THR A 192 -0.33 -14.77 13.18
C THR A 192 -0.47 -15.77 12.04
N GLU A 193 0.50 -15.81 11.14
CA GLU A 193 0.63 -16.83 10.11
C GLU A 193 1.97 -17.55 10.25
N LEU A 194 1.91 -18.88 10.43
CA LEU A 194 3.07 -19.76 10.45
C LEU A 194 3.07 -20.59 9.16
N ARG A 195 4.15 -20.55 8.39
CA ARG A 195 4.26 -21.22 7.09
C ARG A 195 5.52 -22.08 7.01
N ALA A 196 5.40 -23.29 6.46
CA ALA A 196 6.53 -24.17 6.19
C ALA A 196 7.45 -23.60 5.08
N THR A 197 8.74 -23.89 5.18
CA THR A 197 9.77 -23.43 4.21
C THR A 197 9.86 -24.29 2.95
N GLY A 198 9.34 -25.53 2.99
CA GLY A 198 9.35 -26.46 1.86
C GLY A 198 8.33 -26.14 0.76
N GLU A 199 8.35 -26.91 -0.33
CA GLU A 199 7.51 -26.69 -1.52
C GLU A 199 6.01 -26.69 -1.23
N SER A 200 5.55 -27.46 -0.23
CA SER A 200 4.14 -27.54 0.13
C SER A 200 3.58 -26.21 0.65
N LYS A 201 4.45 -25.33 1.19
CA LYS A 201 4.09 -24.05 1.83
C LYS A 201 2.92 -24.19 2.81
N ALA A 202 2.82 -25.35 3.47
CA ALA A 202 1.74 -25.63 4.42
C ALA A 202 1.70 -24.55 5.50
N ALA A 203 0.54 -23.95 5.72
CA ALA A 203 0.37 -22.79 6.60
C ALA A 203 -0.72 -23.01 7.64
N VAL A 204 -0.51 -22.44 8.82
CA VAL A 204 -1.51 -22.29 9.87
C VAL A 204 -1.68 -20.80 10.10
N ARG A 205 -2.93 -20.34 10.17
CA ARG A 205 -3.27 -18.94 10.41
C ARG A 205 -4.20 -18.83 11.60
N TYR A 206 -3.79 -18.06 12.59
CA TYR A 206 -4.61 -17.65 13.73
C TYR A 206 -5.24 -16.29 13.40
N VAL A 207 -6.53 -16.15 13.67
CA VAL A 207 -7.29 -14.91 13.46
C VAL A 207 -8.20 -14.73 14.65
N LYS A 208 -7.99 -13.65 15.41
CA LYS A 208 -8.73 -13.35 16.64
C LYS A 208 -8.73 -14.51 17.63
N HIS A 209 -7.59 -15.20 17.74
CA HIS A 209 -7.41 -16.33 18.63
C HIS A 209 -6.19 -16.11 19.53
N SER A 210 -6.35 -16.22 20.85
CA SER A 210 -5.23 -16.15 21.78
C SER A 210 -4.18 -17.21 21.43
N LEU A 211 -2.92 -16.81 21.29
CA LEU A 211 -1.86 -17.72 20.90
C LEU A 211 -1.43 -18.54 22.13
N ASP A 212 -1.62 -19.86 22.09
CA ASP A 212 -1.05 -20.77 23.08
C ASP A 212 0.44 -20.99 22.75
N PRO A 213 1.37 -20.57 23.63
CA PRO A 213 2.81 -20.72 23.38
C PRO A 213 3.24 -22.17 23.12
N GLU A 214 2.59 -23.17 23.73
CA GLU A 214 2.94 -24.57 23.49
C GLU A 214 2.54 -25.02 22.07
N GLU A 215 1.35 -24.63 21.61
CA GLU A 215 0.87 -24.96 20.28
C GLU A 215 1.73 -24.30 19.19
N VAL A 216 2.01 -23.01 19.37
CA VAL A 216 2.87 -22.24 18.48
C VAL A 216 4.28 -22.86 18.42
N ARG A 217 4.88 -23.20 19.56
CA ARG A 217 6.19 -23.88 19.62
C ARG A 217 6.18 -25.22 18.89
N ARG A 218 5.10 -26.00 18.96
CA ARG A 218 4.98 -27.27 18.20
C ARG A 218 4.97 -27.02 16.70
N HIS A 219 4.27 -26.00 16.22
CA HIS A 219 4.28 -25.63 14.82
C HIS A 219 5.66 -25.17 14.34
N ILE A 220 6.37 -24.38 15.16
CA ILE A 220 7.74 -23.93 14.88
C ILE A 220 8.71 -25.12 14.86
N ALA A 221 8.65 -26.01 15.84
CA ALA A 221 9.47 -27.24 15.89
C ALA A 221 9.21 -28.16 14.69
N ALA A 222 8.00 -28.14 14.11
CA ALA A 222 7.67 -28.82 12.87
C ALA A 222 8.15 -28.10 11.59
N GLY A 223 9.00 -27.08 11.72
CA GLY A 223 9.64 -26.37 10.60
C GLY A 223 8.80 -25.24 9.99
N LYS A 224 7.75 -24.75 10.67
CA LYS A 224 7.03 -23.54 10.25
C LYS A 224 7.72 -22.29 10.80
N GLN A 225 7.67 -21.21 10.02
CA GLN A 225 8.20 -19.91 10.42
C GLN A 225 7.09 -18.85 10.37
N CYS A 226 7.19 -17.85 11.24
CA CYS A 226 6.25 -16.73 11.27
C CYS A 226 6.47 -15.80 10.07
N THR A 227 5.44 -15.66 9.23
CA THR A 227 5.47 -14.79 8.04
C THR A 227 4.63 -13.53 8.23
N ARG A 228 3.75 -13.52 9.24
CA ARG A 228 2.94 -12.38 9.66
C ARG A 228 2.72 -12.44 11.16
N LEU A 229 2.90 -11.32 11.84
CA LEU A 229 2.68 -11.21 13.28
C LEU A 229 1.90 -9.92 13.56
N ALA A 230 0.73 -10.06 14.16
CA ALA A 230 0.01 -8.92 14.71
C ALA A 230 0.63 -8.50 16.03
N MET A 231 0.81 -7.20 16.20
CA MET A 231 1.48 -6.61 17.34
C MET A 231 0.85 -5.26 17.68
N THR A 232 0.98 -4.87 18.93
CA THR A 232 0.69 -3.51 19.39
C THR A 232 1.98 -2.84 19.84
N TRP A 233 2.25 -1.62 19.34
CA TRP A 233 3.39 -0.80 19.73
C TRP A 233 2.96 0.27 20.75
N ASP A 234 3.65 0.32 21.88
CA ASP A 234 3.51 1.30 22.97
C ASP A 234 2.06 1.49 23.44
N SER A 235 1.23 0.44 23.35
CA SER A 235 -0.23 0.49 23.55
C SER A 235 -0.97 1.52 22.67
N LYS A 236 -0.31 2.09 21.66
CA LYS A 236 -0.81 3.19 20.82
C LYS A 236 -1.26 2.75 19.45
N ILE A 237 -0.56 1.80 18.82
CA ILE A 237 -0.83 1.40 17.43
C ILE A 237 -0.81 -0.12 17.32
N SER A 238 -1.94 -0.70 16.95
CA SER A 238 -2.03 -2.10 16.53
C SER A 238 -1.78 -2.22 15.02
N PHE A 239 -0.99 -3.22 14.62
CA PHE A 239 -0.61 -3.46 13.23
C PHE A 239 -0.19 -4.92 13.02
N VAL A 240 0.07 -5.28 11.76
CA VAL A 240 0.63 -6.57 11.36
C VAL A 240 1.95 -6.36 10.65
N LEU A 241 3.04 -6.87 11.23
CA LEU A 241 4.34 -6.94 10.56
C LEU A 241 4.37 -8.14 9.61
N THR A 242 4.92 -7.98 8.41
CA THR A 242 5.08 -9.06 7.45
C THR A 242 6.55 -9.40 7.20
N GLU A 243 6.78 -10.59 6.64
CA GLU A 243 8.10 -11.05 6.17
C GLU A 243 8.84 -10.09 5.22
N SER A 244 8.09 -9.22 4.55
CA SER A 244 8.58 -8.22 3.60
C SER A 244 8.78 -6.82 4.21
N LEU A 245 8.80 -6.71 5.55
CA LEU A 245 8.84 -5.43 6.29
C LEU A 245 7.64 -4.50 6.05
N ALA A 246 6.58 -4.98 5.40
CA ALA A 246 5.37 -4.18 5.26
C ALA A 246 4.61 -4.18 6.59
N ILE A 247 4.12 -3.01 6.98
CA ILE A 247 3.24 -2.85 8.14
C ILE A 247 1.81 -2.75 7.63
N LYS A 248 0.91 -3.63 8.07
CA LYS A 248 -0.46 -3.71 7.55
C LYS A 248 -1.51 -3.52 8.63
N GLY A 249 -2.67 -3.03 8.23
CA GLY A 249 -3.81 -2.89 9.14
C GLY A 249 -3.54 -1.97 10.32
N VAL A 250 -2.79 -0.89 10.10
CA VAL A 250 -2.46 0.12 11.12
C VAL A 250 -3.75 0.67 11.72
N LYS A 251 -3.85 0.59 13.04
CA LYS A 251 -4.97 1.05 13.85
C LYS A 251 -4.45 1.78 15.09
N PRO A 252 -4.59 3.12 15.15
CA PRO A 252 -4.41 3.85 16.40
C PRO A 252 -5.43 3.36 17.42
N LEU A 253 -4.97 3.06 18.64
CA LEU A 253 -5.78 2.54 19.73
C LEU A 253 -6.30 3.71 20.60
N ASP A 254 -5.39 4.51 21.17
CA ASP A 254 -5.75 5.61 22.10
C ASP A 254 -5.24 7.00 21.67
N VAL A 255 -4.67 7.11 20.46
CA VAL A 255 -4.10 8.38 19.93
C VAL A 255 -5.19 9.26 19.27
N LEU A 256 -6.44 8.80 19.18
CA LEU A 256 -7.52 9.50 18.48
C LEU A 256 -8.60 10.10 19.40
N ASP A 257 -8.52 9.90 20.72
CA ASP A 257 -9.55 10.32 21.67
C ASP A 257 -9.26 11.67 22.37
N GLU A 258 -8.05 12.22 22.24
CA GLU A 258 -7.82 13.65 22.49
C GLU A 258 -8.29 14.50 21.29
N LYS A 259 -9.55 14.32 20.89
CA LYS A 259 -10.22 15.32 20.06
C LYS A 259 -10.51 16.52 20.94
N ASP A 260 -9.57 17.46 20.91
CA ASP A 260 -9.79 18.83 21.31
C ASP A 260 -11.19 19.29 20.85
N ALA A 261 -12.04 19.62 21.81
CA ALA A 261 -13.39 20.12 21.64
C ALA A 261 -13.40 21.59 21.15
N GLY A 262 -12.58 21.89 20.14
CA GLY A 262 -12.47 23.19 19.50
C GLY A 262 -12.99 23.14 18.07
N VAL A 263 -13.63 24.22 17.61
CA VAL A 263 -14.05 24.40 16.21
C VAL A 263 -12.80 24.61 15.35
N ARG A 264 -12.12 23.53 14.97
CA ARG A 264 -11.10 23.54 13.91
C ARG A 264 -11.80 23.38 12.57
N ASN A 265 -11.41 24.16 11.57
CA ASN A 265 -11.88 23.92 10.21
C ASN A 265 -11.27 22.61 9.65
N ASP A 266 -11.80 22.10 8.54
CA ASP A 266 -11.38 20.80 7.99
C ASP A 266 -9.89 20.75 7.62
N ASP A 267 -9.30 21.88 7.23
CA ASP A 267 -7.89 21.99 6.87
C ASP A 267 -6.97 21.86 8.10
N GLU A 268 -7.26 22.59 9.18
CA GLU A 268 -6.52 22.51 10.45
C GLU A 268 -6.62 21.11 11.08
N ARG A 269 -7.79 20.47 10.95
CA ARG A 269 -7.96 19.08 11.39
C ARG A 269 -7.11 18.12 10.58
N PHE A 270 -7.04 18.29 9.25
CA PHE A 270 -6.17 17.48 8.41
C PHE A 270 -4.69 17.69 8.78
N ASP A 271 -4.25 18.94 8.99
CA ASP A 271 -2.87 19.26 9.40
C ASP A 271 -2.51 18.57 10.72
N GLY A 272 -3.40 18.68 11.72
CA GLY A 272 -3.23 18.03 13.02
C GLY A 272 -3.15 16.51 12.92
N ASP A 273 -4.09 15.89 12.21
CA ASP A 273 -4.10 14.43 12.00
C ASP A 273 -2.82 13.96 11.28
N PHE A 274 -2.37 14.69 10.24
CA PHE A 274 -1.18 14.34 9.47
C PHE A 274 0.10 14.50 10.31
N MET A 275 0.21 15.57 11.09
CA MET A 275 1.33 15.78 12.01
C MET A 275 1.40 14.67 13.07
N LEU A 276 0.27 14.29 13.66
CA LEU A 276 0.20 13.21 14.64
C LEU A 276 0.57 11.86 14.02
N MET A 277 0.03 11.56 12.83
CA MET A 277 0.33 10.34 12.09
C MET A 277 1.81 10.21 11.78
N THR A 278 2.41 11.23 11.18
CA THR A 278 3.83 11.17 10.79
C THR A 278 4.75 11.08 12.00
N GLY A 279 4.44 11.78 13.09
CA GLY A 279 5.19 11.70 14.34
C GLY A 279 5.19 10.31 14.98
N GLU A 280 4.02 9.65 15.07
CA GLU A 280 3.92 8.31 15.66
C GLU A 280 4.43 7.22 14.72
N LEU A 281 4.12 7.29 13.42
CA LEU A 281 4.60 6.29 12.45
C LEU A 281 6.12 6.33 12.27
N ALA A 282 6.76 7.51 12.34
CA ALA A 282 8.22 7.61 12.30
C ALA A 282 8.87 6.83 13.45
N LYS A 283 8.35 6.98 14.67
CA LYS A 283 8.84 6.27 15.87
C LYS A 283 8.58 4.78 15.77
N LEU A 284 7.36 4.38 15.41
CA LEU A 284 7.01 2.97 15.19
C LEU A 284 7.97 2.30 14.20
N MET A 285 8.23 2.93 13.04
CA MET A 285 9.13 2.36 12.04
C MET A 285 10.57 2.25 12.55
N ALA A 286 11.07 3.25 13.27
CA ALA A 286 12.39 3.22 13.87
C ALA A 286 12.52 2.08 14.91
N ASP A 287 11.55 1.92 15.79
CA ASP A 287 11.55 0.88 16.82
C ASP A 287 11.39 -0.52 16.22
N VAL A 288 10.60 -0.68 15.15
CA VAL A 288 10.52 -1.94 14.39
C VAL A 288 11.87 -2.28 13.77
N VAL A 289 12.55 -1.31 13.17
CA VAL A 289 13.89 -1.51 12.59
C VAL A 289 14.90 -1.91 13.67
N GLU A 290 14.89 -1.25 14.82
CA GLU A 290 15.77 -1.58 15.95
C GLU A 290 15.49 -2.99 16.50
N ALA A 291 14.22 -3.35 16.67
CA ALA A 291 13.80 -4.70 17.09
C ALA A 291 14.28 -5.80 16.12
N LEU A 292 14.46 -5.46 14.85
CA LEU A 292 15.00 -6.32 13.80
C LEU A 292 16.54 -6.25 13.67
N GLY A 293 17.23 -5.70 14.68
CA GLY A 293 18.68 -5.61 14.76
C GLY A 293 19.27 -4.36 14.07
N GLY A 294 18.44 -3.36 13.77
CA GLY A 294 18.85 -2.11 13.14
C GLY A 294 18.87 -2.19 11.61
N GLU A 295 19.11 -1.03 11.00
CA GLU A 295 19.19 -0.88 9.55
C GLU A 295 20.45 -1.57 9.00
N ALA A 296 20.29 -2.36 7.94
CA ALA A 296 21.42 -2.93 7.21
C ALA A 296 21.94 -1.90 6.21
N LYS A 297 23.23 -1.57 6.31
CA LYS A 297 23.88 -0.71 5.30
C LYS A 297 24.02 -1.49 4.00
N ALA A 298 23.77 -0.79 2.88
CA ALA A 298 23.98 -1.31 1.54
C ALA A 298 25.45 -1.67 1.28
#